data_AF-A0A7W8VF21-F1
#
_entry.id   AF-A0A7W8VF21-F1
#
_cell.length_a   1.000
_cell.length_b   1.000
_cell.length_c   1.000
_cell.angle_alpha   90.00
_cell.angle_beta   90.00
_cell.angle_gamma   90.00
#
_symmetry.space_group_name_H-M   'P 1'
#
loop_
_entity.id
_entity.type
_entity.pdbx_description
1 polymer ?
#
loop_
_entity_poly.entity_id
_entity_poly.type
_entity_poly.pdbx_seq_one_letter_code
_entity_poly.pdbx_strand_id
1 'polypeptide(L)'
;MASDSTPAPRSSPAPGRPGPGITGIGILVALCCTGSAGVNVLFETTDRFTDGPDADYASGSSVMNRLVAGLKAAGAAVALSAVAGRPRLVRPALVGVLVWGAFATLGVYALGGAVQAVGMVSGLVDGADRIGVASAGYLLFFILIAAGFGTPAVSWPRRYDLRKGAAALGLLGAPALPTLVLLAIPMLPAALGVVPGL
;
A
#
# COMPACT_ATOMS: atom_id res chain seq x y z
N MET A 1 21.48 47.25 -36.63
CA MET A 1 20.76 45.96 -36.71
C MET A 1 21.38 45.01 -35.69
N ALA A 2 20.83 44.99 -34.47
CA ALA A 2 21.22 44.01 -33.46
C ALA A 2 20.27 42.82 -33.58
N SER A 3 20.81 41.64 -33.88
CA SER A 3 20.04 40.40 -33.96
C SER A 3 19.64 39.99 -32.55
N ASP A 4 18.34 40.12 -32.26
CA ASP A 4 17.74 39.67 -31.01
C ASP A 4 17.53 38.15 -31.09
N SER A 5 18.56 37.37 -30.74
CA SER A 5 18.44 35.91 -30.65
C SER A 5 17.74 35.54 -29.35
N THR A 6 16.41 35.59 -29.35
CA THR A 6 15.58 35.02 -28.28
C THR A 6 15.87 33.51 -28.18
N PRO A 7 16.40 33.00 -27.06
CA PRO A 7 16.66 31.58 -26.92
C PRO A 7 15.33 30.83 -26.85
N ALA A 8 15.14 29.87 -27.78
CA ALA A 8 13.97 29.03 -27.82
C ALA A 8 13.75 28.32 -26.47
N PRO A 9 12.49 28.20 -26.00
CA PRO A 9 12.20 27.50 -24.76
C PRO A 9 12.67 26.05 -24.87
N ARG A 10 13.58 25.63 -23.99
CA ARG A 10 14.05 24.24 -23.91
C ARG A 10 12.83 23.36 -23.62
N SER A 11 12.37 22.63 -24.62
CA SER A 11 11.36 21.59 -24.44
C SER A 11 11.89 20.58 -23.43
N SER A 12 11.26 20.49 -22.26
CA SER A 12 11.59 19.48 -21.26
C SER A 12 11.58 18.10 -21.93
N PRO A 13 12.63 17.27 -21.74
CA PRO A 13 12.71 15.97 -22.39
C PRO A 13 11.46 15.15 -22.05
N ALA A 14 10.89 14.49 -23.05
CA ALA A 14 9.75 13.62 -22.85
C ALA A 14 10.12 12.53 -21.82
N PRO A 15 9.25 12.25 -20.82
CA PRO A 15 9.55 11.29 -19.79
C PRO A 15 9.88 9.92 -20.40
N GLY A 16 11.02 9.35 -20.00
CA GLY A 16 11.50 8.07 -20.51
C GLY A 16 10.57 6.92 -20.13
N ARG A 17 10.35 5.99 -21.07
CA ARG A 17 9.53 4.78 -20.84
C ARG A 17 10.13 3.93 -19.71
N PRO A 18 9.30 3.25 -18.90
CA PRO A 18 9.81 2.30 -17.92
C PRO A 18 10.62 1.18 -18.59
N GLY A 19 11.77 0.84 -18.01
CA GLY A 19 12.53 -0.35 -18.43
C GLY A 19 11.71 -1.63 -18.18
N PRO A 20 11.94 -2.69 -18.97
CA PRO A 20 11.12 -3.91 -18.92
C PRO A 20 11.07 -4.58 -17.54
N GLY A 21 12.15 -4.53 -16.77
CA GLY A 21 12.17 -5.06 -15.39
C GLY A 21 11.24 -4.32 -14.44
N ILE A 22 11.13 -2.99 -14.56
CA ILE A 22 10.24 -2.17 -13.70
C ILE A 22 8.78 -2.43 -14.07
N THR A 23 8.51 -2.61 -15.36
CA THR A 23 7.19 -3.02 -15.85
C THR A 23 6.80 -4.40 -15.31
N GLY A 24 7.71 -5.38 -15.37
CA GLY A 24 7.48 -6.72 -14.83
C GLY A 24 7.18 -6.71 -13.33
N ILE A 25 7.97 -5.96 -12.54
CA ILE A 25 7.76 -5.81 -11.10
C ILE A 25 6.40 -5.15 -10.80
N GLY A 26 6.04 -4.08 -11.51
CA GLY A 26 4.75 -3.41 -11.27
C GLY A 26 3.55 -4.28 -11.63
N ILE A 27 3.64 -5.10 -12.70
CA ILE A 27 2.60 -6.08 -13.04
C ILE A 27 2.50 -7.15 -11.95
N LEU A 28 3.63 -7.70 -11.49
CA LEU A 28 3.65 -8.69 -10.42
C LEU A 28 3.00 -8.14 -9.15
N VAL A 29 3.37 -6.93 -8.73
CA VAL A 29 2.76 -6.25 -7.58
C VAL A 29 1.25 -6.06 -7.77
N ALA A 30 0.81 -5.63 -8.96
CA ALA A 30 -0.61 -5.48 -9.26
C ALA A 30 -1.37 -6.82 -9.15
N LEU A 31 -0.79 -7.91 -9.67
CA LEU A 31 -1.35 -9.26 -9.55
C LEU A 31 -1.42 -9.71 -8.09
N CYS A 32 -0.37 -9.47 -7.30
CA CYS A 32 -0.37 -9.80 -5.88
C CYS A 32 -1.44 -9.03 -5.12
N CYS A 33 -1.55 -7.71 -5.33
CA CYS A 33 -2.60 -6.88 -4.74
C CYS A 33 -4.00 -7.37 -5.13
N THR A 34 -4.21 -7.71 -6.40
CA THR A 34 -5.50 -8.21 -6.91
C THR A 34 -5.84 -9.58 -6.31
N GLY A 35 -4.89 -10.52 -6.30
CA GLY A 35 -5.07 -11.84 -5.69
C GLY A 35 -5.38 -11.75 -4.20
N SER A 36 -4.65 -10.90 -3.46
CA SER A 36 -4.93 -10.65 -2.05
C SER A 36 -6.28 -9.98 -1.80
N ALA A 37 -6.79 -9.17 -2.73
CA ALA A 37 -8.15 -8.62 -2.65
C ALA A 37 -9.20 -9.71 -2.90
N GLY A 38 -8.93 -10.62 -3.85
CA GLY A 38 -9.76 -11.81 -4.10
C GLY A 38 -9.93 -12.69 -2.87
N VAL A 39 -8.88 -12.88 -2.05
CA VAL A 39 -8.98 -13.61 -0.77
C VAL A 39 -9.95 -12.93 0.19
N ASN A 40 -9.92 -11.59 0.28
CA ASN A 40 -10.88 -10.86 1.12
C ASN A 40 -12.32 -11.02 0.61
N VAL A 41 -12.52 -10.95 -0.72
CA VAL A 41 -13.84 -11.21 -1.31
C VAL A 41 -14.29 -12.64 -1.01
N LEU A 42 -13.38 -13.61 -1.10
CA LEU A 42 -13.69 -15.00 -0.76
C LEU A 42 -14.17 -15.12 0.69
N PHE A 43 -13.43 -14.54 1.65
CA PHE A 43 -13.81 -14.55 3.06
C PHE A 43 -15.19 -13.93 3.31
N GLU A 44 -15.53 -12.88 2.54
CA GLU A 44 -16.84 -12.27 2.58
C GLU A 44 -17.92 -13.19 2.03
N THR A 45 -17.68 -13.82 0.88
CA THR A 45 -18.67 -14.68 0.21
C THR A 45 -18.87 -16.03 0.88
N THR A 46 -17.91 -16.49 1.67
CA THR A 46 -18.01 -17.75 2.43
C THR A 46 -18.43 -17.50 3.87
N ASP A 47 -18.88 -16.29 4.21
CA ASP A 47 -19.26 -15.89 5.57
C ASP A 47 -18.23 -16.30 6.62
N ARG A 48 -16.93 -16.20 6.29
CA ARG A 48 -15.87 -16.78 7.13
C ARG A 48 -15.86 -16.20 8.55
N PHE A 49 -16.41 -15.01 8.74
CA PHE A 49 -16.44 -14.32 10.02
C PHE A 49 -17.65 -14.67 10.88
N THR A 50 -18.65 -15.43 10.38
CA THR A 50 -19.86 -15.75 11.14
C THR A 50 -19.71 -16.96 12.06
N ASP A 51 -18.65 -17.75 11.86
CA ASP A 51 -18.40 -18.98 12.62
C ASP A 51 -17.08 -18.88 13.41
N GLY A 52 -17.06 -19.46 14.61
CA GLY A 52 -15.86 -19.61 15.44
C GLY A 52 -15.74 -18.61 16.60
N PRO A 53 -14.57 -18.56 17.26
CA PRO A 53 -14.36 -17.81 18.50
C PRO A 53 -14.60 -16.30 18.39
N ASP A 54 -14.55 -15.75 17.17
CA ASP A 54 -14.66 -14.32 16.89
C ASP A 54 -16.01 -13.94 16.23
N ALA A 55 -16.99 -14.85 16.21
CA ALA A 55 -18.30 -14.65 15.58
C ALA A 55 -19.07 -13.44 16.15
N ASP A 56 -18.88 -13.12 17.43
CA ASP A 56 -19.46 -11.93 18.06
C ASP A 56 -18.96 -10.61 17.41
N TYR A 57 -17.81 -10.65 16.73
CA TYR A 57 -17.21 -9.54 16.00
C TYR A 57 -17.38 -9.66 14.47
N ALA A 58 -18.24 -10.56 13.99
CA ALA A 58 -18.41 -10.84 12.56
C ALA A 58 -18.68 -9.59 11.71
N SER A 59 -19.56 -8.72 12.19
CA SER A 59 -19.95 -7.48 11.51
C SER A 59 -18.79 -6.49 11.39
N GLY A 60 -18.02 -6.30 12.47
CA GLY A 60 -16.81 -5.47 12.49
C GLY A 60 -15.72 -6.04 11.57
N SER A 61 -15.51 -7.35 11.64
CA SER A 61 -14.54 -8.07 10.80
C SER A 61 -14.89 -8.00 9.31
N SER A 62 -16.17 -8.14 8.96
CA SER A 62 -16.66 -7.97 7.58
C SER A 62 -16.41 -6.55 7.05
N VAL A 63 -16.72 -5.51 7.84
CA VAL A 63 -16.45 -4.11 7.43
C VAL A 63 -14.96 -3.88 7.21
N MET A 64 -14.10 -4.32 8.14
CA MET A 64 -12.65 -4.20 7.96
C MET A 64 -12.15 -5.00 6.75
N ASN A 65 -12.68 -6.21 6.54
CA ASN A 65 -12.32 -7.04 5.40
C ASN A 65 -12.59 -6.34 4.06
N ARG A 66 -13.77 -5.72 3.91
CA ARG A 66 -14.14 -4.96 2.69
C ARG A 66 -13.28 -3.71 2.51
N LEU A 67 -12.99 -2.97 3.59
CA LEU A 67 -12.10 -1.81 3.53
C LEU A 67 -10.69 -2.20 3.07
N VAL A 68 -10.14 -3.28 3.64
CA VAL A 68 -8.83 -3.81 3.26
C VAL A 68 -8.85 -4.32 1.81
N ALA A 69 -9.94 -4.94 1.35
CA ALA A 69 -10.10 -5.35 -0.04
C ALA A 69 -10.05 -4.15 -1.00
N GLY A 70 -10.76 -3.07 -0.67
CA GLY A 70 -10.73 -1.81 -1.42
C GLY A 70 -9.33 -1.19 -1.46
N LEU A 71 -8.61 -1.19 -0.34
CA LEU A 71 -7.24 -0.68 -0.29
C LEU A 71 -6.28 -1.50 -1.17
N LYS A 72 -6.43 -2.84 -1.16
CA LYS A 72 -5.65 -3.73 -2.05
C LYS A 72 -5.96 -3.48 -3.52
N ALA A 73 -7.22 -3.28 -3.89
CA ALA A 73 -7.61 -2.91 -5.25
C ALA A 73 -7.03 -1.55 -5.66
N ALA A 74 -7.05 -0.56 -4.77
CA ALA A 74 -6.40 0.73 -4.99
C ALA A 74 -4.89 0.58 -5.20
N GLY A 75 -4.22 -0.28 -4.40
CA GLY A 75 -2.81 -0.62 -4.58
C GLY A 75 -2.51 -1.21 -5.97
N ALA A 76 -3.37 -2.10 -6.48
CA ALA A 76 -3.24 -2.63 -7.83
C ALA A 76 -3.37 -1.54 -8.90
N ALA A 77 -4.34 -0.64 -8.77
CA ALA A 77 -4.53 0.47 -9.69
C ALA A 77 -3.32 1.43 -9.69
N VAL A 78 -2.71 1.68 -8.52
CA VAL A 78 -1.50 2.47 -8.38
C VAL A 78 -0.31 1.80 -9.06
N ALA A 79 -0.12 0.50 -8.85
CA ALA A 79 0.95 -0.28 -9.48
C ALA A 79 0.84 -0.26 -11.01
N LEU A 80 -0.36 -0.46 -11.55
CA LEU A 80 -0.63 -0.38 -12.99
C LEU A 80 -0.40 1.04 -13.53
N SER A 81 -0.83 2.07 -12.80
CA SER A 81 -0.62 3.47 -13.17
C SER A 81 0.86 3.86 -13.18
N ALA A 82 1.68 3.24 -12.32
CA ALA A 82 3.12 3.47 -12.23
C ALA A 82 3.93 2.80 -13.36
N VAL A 83 3.34 1.84 -14.08
CA VAL A 83 3.99 1.19 -15.23
C VAL A 83 3.37 1.56 -16.57
N ALA A 84 2.18 2.18 -16.57
CA ALA A 84 1.57 2.76 -17.76
C ALA A 84 2.46 3.89 -18.30
N GLY A 85 3.03 3.69 -19.49
CA GLY A 85 4.05 4.57 -20.08
C GLY A 85 3.67 6.06 -20.24
N ARG A 86 2.38 6.39 -20.14
CA ARG A 86 1.87 7.75 -19.94
C ARG A 86 0.53 7.68 -19.20
N PRO A 87 0.42 8.15 -17.94
CA PRO A 87 -0.87 8.23 -17.27
C PRO A 87 -1.69 9.33 -17.94
N ARG A 88 -2.61 8.95 -18.85
CA ARG A 88 -3.52 9.89 -19.52
C ARG A 88 -4.59 10.45 -18.58
N LEU A 89 -4.89 9.72 -17.50
CA LEU A 89 -6.00 9.98 -16.59
C LEU A 89 -5.57 10.61 -15.25
N VAL A 90 -4.29 10.49 -14.87
CA VAL A 90 -3.82 10.83 -13.52
C VAL A 90 -2.56 11.68 -13.59
N ARG A 91 -2.51 12.76 -12.80
CA ARG A 91 -1.32 13.62 -12.73
C ARG A 91 -0.10 12.79 -12.27
N PRO A 92 1.07 12.87 -12.94
CA PRO A 92 2.27 12.11 -12.56
C PRO A 92 2.72 12.34 -11.11
N ALA A 93 2.48 13.54 -10.57
CA ALA A 93 2.74 13.86 -9.16
C ALA A 93 1.85 13.05 -8.20
N LEU A 94 0.57 12.84 -8.54
CA LEU A 94 -0.35 12.05 -7.74
C LEU A 94 0.05 10.57 -7.75
N VAL A 95 0.44 10.02 -8.92
CA VAL A 95 1.00 8.66 -9.01
C VAL A 95 2.26 8.53 -8.15
N GLY A 96 3.14 9.54 -8.18
CA GLY A 96 4.34 9.58 -7.32
C GLY A 96 3.99 9.53 -5.82
N VAL A 97 3.05 10.36 -5.37
CA VAL A 97 2.57 10.37 -3.98
C VAL A 97 1.98 9.02 -3.59
N LEU A 98 1.14 8.43 -4.45
CA LEU A 98 0.46 7.16 -4.19
C LEU A 98 1.43 5.98 -4.12
N VAL A 99 2.43 5.93 -5.00
CA VAL A 99 3.45 4.86 -5.01
C VAL A 99 4.35 4.96 -3.77
N TRP A 100 4.81 6.17 -3.42
CA TRP A 100 5.55 6.41 -2.17
C TRP A 100 4.72 6.07 -0.96
N GLY A 101 3.42 6.37 -1.01
CA GLY A 101 2.50 6.06 0.05
C GLY A 101 2.30 4.58 0.26
N ALA A 102 2.01 3.83 -0.81
CA ALA A 102 1.88 2.37 -0.75
C ALA A 102 3.15 1.71 -0.20
N PHE A 103 4.33 2.17 -0.66
CA PHE A 103 5.62 1.73 -0.14
C PHE A 103 5.75 1.97 1.37
N ALA A 104 5.43 3.18 1.83
CA ALA A 104 5.52 3.56 3.24
C ALA A 104 4.57 2.75 4.12
N THR A 105 3.30 2.62 3.72
CA THR A 105 2.29 1.85 4.46
C THR A 105 2.70 0.38 4.59
N LEU A 106 3.14 -0.24 3.50
CA LEU A 106 3.62 -1.63 3.50
C LEU A 106 4.91 -1.79 4.30
N GLY A 107 5.82 -0.81 4.22
CA GLY A 107 7.06 -0.80 4.98
C GLY A 107 6.81 -0.74 6.49
N VAL A 108 5.92 0.14 6.95
CA VAL A 108 5.52 0.23 8.36
C VAL A 108 4.84 -1.06 8.81
N TYR A 109 3.95 -1.62 7.99
CA TYR A 109 3.28 -2.89 8.29
C TYR A 109 4.28 -4.04 8.44
N ALA A 110 5.19 -4.21 7.47
CA ALA A 110 6.21 -5.23 7.49
C ALA A 110 7.19 -5.05 8.66
N LEU A 111 7.58 -3.81 8.95
CA LEU A 111 8.46 -3.51 10.08
C LEU A 111 7.78 -3.84 11.42
N GLY A 112 6.51 -3.44 11.60
CA GLY A 112 5.74 -3.78 12.79
C GLY A 112 5.60 -5.29 12.99
N GLY A 113 5.28 -6.02 11.91
CA GLY A 113 5.22 -7.49 11.94
C GLY A 113 6.56 -8.15 12.26
N ALA A 114 7.66 -7.61 11.73
CA ALA A 114 9.00 -8.11 12.03
C ALA A 114 9.39 -7.87 13.50
N VAL A 115 9.12 -6.67 14.03
CA VAL A 115 9.37 -6.34 15.45
C VAL A 115 8.55 -7.24 16.36
N GLN A 116 7.28 -7.47 16.04
CA GLN A 116 6.42 -8.37 16.80
C GLN A 116 6.93 -9.82 16.77
N ALA A 117 7.33 -10.32 15.59
CA ALA A 117 7.91 -11.65 15.46
C ALA A 117 9.20 -11.79 16.28
N VAL A 118 10.09 -10.80 16.24
CA VAL A 118 11.30 -10.78 17.08
C VAL A 118 10.95 -10.75 18.56
N GLY A 119 9.96 -9.95 18.98
CA GLY A 119 9.47 -9.92 20.35
C GLY A 119 8.96 -11.28 20.82
N MET A 120 8.23 -12.00 19.97
CA MET A 120 7.72 -13.34 20.28
C MET A 120 8.83 -14.40 20.33
N VAL A 121 9.78 -14.39 19.40
CA VAL A 121 10.93 -15.34 19.41
C VAL A 121 11.85 -15.09 20.61
N SER A 122 12.03 -13.83 21.00
CA SER A 122 12.86 -13.46 22.15
C SER A 122 12.18 -13.67 23.51
N GLY A 123 10.89 -14.05 23.52
CA GLY A 123 10.10 -14.22 24.75
C GLY A 123 9.70 -12.91 25.42
N LEU A 124 9.88 -11.77 24.75
CA LEU A 124 9.44 -10.45 25.22
C LEU A 124 7.93 -10.22 25.03
N VAL A 125 7.32 -10.98 24.12
CA VAL A 125 5.89 -10.95 23.80
C VAL A 125 5.37 -12.38 23.79
N ASP A 126 4.27 -12.66 24.49
CA ASP A 126 3.65 -13.99 24.47
C ASP A 126 3.13 -14.37 23.07
N GLY A 127 3.04 -15.67 22.79
CA GLY A 127 2.51 -16.19 21.53
C GLY A 127 3.55 -16.73 20.55
N ALA A 128 4.70 -17.21 21.03
CA ALA A 128 5.74 -17.84 20.20
C ALA A 128 5.21 -19.04 19.38
N ASP A 129 4.18 -19.73 19.88
CA ASP A 129 3.44 -20.81 19.20
C ASP A 129 2.70 -20.33 17.94
N ARG A 130 2.43 -19.03 17.81
CA ARG A 130 1.79 -18.42 16.63
C ARG A 130 2.78 -18.11 15.50
N ILE A 131 4.09 -18.23 15.74
CA ILE A 131 5.12 -18.04 14.71
C ILE A 131 5.28 -19.35 13.93
N GLY A 132 4.34 -19.60 13.03
CA GLY A 132 4.40 -20.72 12.09
C GLY A 132 5.06 -20.33 10.76
N VAL A 133 5.34 -21.35 9.93
CA VAL A 133 5.79 -21.19 8.54
C VAL A 133 4.84 -20.29 7.74
N ALA A 134 3.53 -20.41 7.97
CA ALA A 134 2.51 -19.57 7.33
C ALA A 134 2.67 -18.09 7.69
N SER A 135 2.91 -17.77 8.97
CA SER A 135 3.12 -16.40 9.45
C SER A 135 4.39 -15.79 8.87
N ALA A 136 5.48 -16.56 8.81
CA ALA A 136 6.74 -16.14 8.19
C ALA A 136 6.60 -15.91 6.67
N GLY A 137 5.90 -16.81 5.98
CA GLY A 137 5.61 -16.67 4.54
C GLY A 137 4.74 -15.45 4.23
N TYR A 138 3.75 -15.19 5.08
CA TYR A 138 2.91 -14.00 4.99
C TYR A 138 3.72 -12.72 5.18
N LEU A 139 4.58 -12.64 6.21
CA LEU A 139 5.46 -11.48 6.42
C LEU A 139 6.41 -11.27 5.23
N LEU A 140 7.04 -12.33 4.73
CA LEU A 140 7.92 -12.27 3.56
C LEU A 140 7.19 -11.75 2.32
N PHE A 141 5.96 -12.19 2.10
CA PHE A 141 5.11 -11.70 1.01
C PHE A 141 4.91 -10.18 1.08
N PHE A 142 4.62 -9.61 2.26
CA PHE A 142 4.47 -8.16 2.41
C PHE A 142 5.78 -7.40 2.21
N ILE A 143 6.92 -7.95 2.66
CA ILE A 143 8.25 -7.37 2.42
C ILE A 143 8.54 -7.31 0.91
N LEU A 144 8.24 -8.39 0.18
CA LEU A 144 8.45 -8.45 -1.26
C LEU A 144 7.55 -7.46 -2.02
N ILE A 145 6.28 -7.32 -1.62
CA ILE A 145 5.39 -6.31 -2.21
C ILE A 145 5.86 -4.89 -1.88
N ALA A 146 6.31 -4.63 -0.65
CA ALA A 146 6.89 -3.35 -0.27
C ALA A 146 8.09 -3.02 -1.16
N ALA A 147 9.06 -3.93 -1.28
CA ALA A 147 10.20 -3.75 -2.18
C ALA A 147 9.76 -3.54 -3.65
N GLY A 148 8.71 -4.25 -4.07
CA GLY A 148 8.07 -4.12 -5.37
C GLY A 148 7.52 -2.71 -5.64
N PHE A 149 6.88 -2.06 -4.67
CA PHE A 149 6.45 -0.65 -4.77
C PHE A 149 7.61 0.35 -4.63
N GLY A 150 8.67 0.00 -3.88
CA GLY A 150 9.86 0.84 -3.74
C GLY A 150 10.63 1.05 -5.06
N THR A 151 10.66 0.03 -5.91
CA THR A 151 11.33 0.08 -7.23
C THR A 151 10.75 1.20 -8.15
N PRO A 152 9.43 1.28 -8.40
CA PRO A 152 8.82 2.41 -9.09
C PRO A 152 8.91 3.70 -8.26
N ALA A 153 8.82 3.67 -6.92
CA ALA A 153 8.93 4.87 -6.08
C ALA A 153 10.25 5.63 -6.27
N VAL A 154 11.37 4.91 -6.41
CA VAL A 154 12.71 5.50 -6.60
C VAL A 154 12.95 5.91 -8.05
N SER A 155 12.39 5.18 -9.02
CA SER A 155 12.60 5.47 -10.45
C SER A 155 11.67 6.55 -11.00
N TRP A 156 10.49 6.78 -10.41
CA TRP A 156 9.49 7.74 -10.89
C TRP A 156 9.90 9.22 -10.74
N PRO A 157 10.49 9.68 -9.62
CA PRO A 157 10.98 11.06 -9.49
C PRO A 157 12.07 11.41 -10.49
N ARG A 158 12.92 10.44 -10.86
CA ARG A 158 13.97 10.61 -11.88
C ARG A 158 13.40 10.78 -13.29
N ARG A 159 12.19 10.30 -13.57
CA ARG A 159 11.54 10.36 -14.90
C ARG A 159 10.67 11.58 -15.12
N TYR A 160 10.11 12.14 -14.05
CA TYR A 160 9.13 13.23 -14.12
C TYR A 160 9.56 14.49 -13.35
N ASP A 161 10.83 14.58 -12.96
CA ASP A 161 11.45 15.70 -12.25
C ASP A 161 10.60 16.19 -11.05
N LEU A 162 10.13 15.23 -10.26
CA LEU A 162 9.21 15.50 -9.16
C LEU A 162 9.94 16.21 -8.02
N ARG A 163 9.37 17.31 -7.53
CA ARG A 163 9.87 18.01 -6.32
C ARG A 163 9.84 17.03 -5.14
N LYS A 164 10.91 17.05 -4.32
CA LYS A 164 11.09 16.21 -3.12
C LYS A 164 9.87 16.19 -2.18
N GLY A 165 9.07 17.26 -2.19
CA GLY A 165 7.82 17.35 -1.43
C GLY A 165 6.77 16.28 -1.77
N ALA A 166 6.70 15.79 -3.01
CA ALA A 166 5.75 14.73 -3.38
C ALA A 166 6.13 13.38 -2.74
N ALA A 167 7.43 13.08 -2.63
CA ALA A 167 7.91 11.89 -1.94
C ALA A 167 7.67 11.99 -0.43
N ALA A 168 7.96 13.15 0.18
CA ALA A 168 7.72 13.38 1.60
C ALA A 168 6.22 13.28 1.96
N LEU A 169 5.34 13.83 1.12
CA LEU A 169 3.89 13.81 1.34
C LEU A 169 3.32 12.40 1.21
N GLY A 170 3.82 11.59 0.28
CA GLY A 170 3.51 10.16 0.21
C GLY A 170 4.03 9.38 1.42
N LEU A 171 5.30 9.56 1.77
CA LEU A 171 5.97 8.84 2.85
C LEU A 171 5.33 9.10 4.23
N LEU A 172 4.92 10.34 4.50
CA LEU A 172 4.35 10.75 5.79
C LEU A 172 2.81 10.66 5.81
N GLY A 173 2.15 11.05 4.73
CA GLY A 173 0.70 11.16 4.70
C GLY A 173 -0.02 9.82 4.53
N ALA A 174 0.55 8.90 3.76
CA ALA A 174 -0.12 7.66 3.39
C ALA A 174 -0.05 6.53 4.43
N PRO A 175 0.91 6.47 5.38
CA PRO A 175 0.78 5.59 6.54
C PRO A 175 -0.27 6.14 7.51
N ALA A 176 -0.28 7.46 7.72
CA ALA A 176 -1.15 8.10 8.70
C ALA A 176 -2.64 7.97 8.35
N LEU A 177 -3.01 8.15 7.08
CA LEU A 177 -4.42 8.11 6.63
C LEU A 177 -5.09 6.74 6.88
N PRO A 178 -4.55 5.61 6.40
CA PRO A 178 -5.08 4.28 6.68
C PRO A 178 -5.02 3.95 8.16
N THR A 179 -3.95 4.28 8.88
CA THR A 179 -3.88 4.05 10.34
C THR A 179 -4.99 4.80 11.06
N LEU A 180 -5.22 6.06 10.71
CA LEU A 180 -6.23 6.89 11.34
C LEU A 180 -7.65 6.45 10.97
N VAL A 181 -7.89 6.05 9.72
CA VAL A 181 -9.17 5.47 9.28
C VAL A 181 -9.44 4.14 9.97
N LEU A 182 -8.44 3.26 10.04
CA LEU A 182 -8.55 1.95 10.68
C LEU A 182 -8.63 2.02 12.20
N LEU A 183 -8.15 3.10 12.84
CA LEU A 183 -8.39 3.37 14.26
C LEU A 183 -9.77 4.00 14.48
N ALA A 184 -10.14 4.98 13.66
CA ALA A 184 -11.34 5.77 13.86
C ALA A 184 -12.61 4.96 13.60
N ILE A 185 -12.65 4.13 12.56
CA ILE A 185 -13.84 3.36 12.20
C ILE A 185 -14.26 2.37 13.30
N PRO A 186 -13.38 1.59 13.95
CA PRO A 186 -13.78 0.73 15.07
C PRO A 186 -14.02 1.51 16.37
N MET A 187 -13.35 2.66 16.59
CA MET A 187 -13.59 3.49 17.78
C MET A 187 -14.91 4.25 17.75
N LEU A 188 -15.43 4.62 16.57
CA LEU A 188 -16.69 5.36 16.44
C LEU A 188 -17.89 4.59 17.04
N PRO A 189 -18.13 3.31 16.72
CA PRO A 189 -19.17 2.51 17.34
C PRO A 189 -18.98 2.29 18.85
N ALA A 190 -17.72 2.14 19.31
CA ALA A 190 -17.41 1.97 20.73
C ALA A 190 -17.65 3.27 21.53
N ALA A 191 -17.24 4.42 20.98
CA ALA A 191 -17.48 5.74 21.58
C ALA A 191 -18.97 6.13 21.57
N LEU A 192 -19.74 5.61 20.62
CA LEU A 192 -21.19 5.78 20.53
C LEU A 192 -21.97 4.77 21.39
N GLY A 193 -21.29 3.87 22.10
CA GLY A 193 -21.91 2.90 23.02
C GLY A 193 -22.71 1.79 22.33
N VAL A 194 -22.46 1.55 21.04
CA VAL A 194 -23.19 0.56 20.22
C VAL A 194 -22.59 -0.84 20.33
N VAL A 195 -21.38 -0.95 20.88
CA VAL A 195 -20.66 -2.22 21.16
C VAL A 195 -20.26 -2.20 22.64
N PRO A 196 -20.29 -3.35 23.36
CA PRO A 196 -19.75 -3.43 24.71
C PRO A 196 -18.29 -2.96 24.68
N GLY A 197 -17.91 -2.09 25.61
CA GLY A 197 -16.54 -1.56 25.67
C GLY A 197 -15.50 -2.68 25.69
N LEU A 198 -14.40 -2.46 24.97
CA LEU A 198 -13.19 -3.28 24.97
C LEU A 198 -12.72 -3.62 26.40
#